data_AF-A0A929NKZ4-F1
#
_entry.id   AF-A0A929NKZ4-F1
#
_cell.length_a   1.000
_cell.length_b   1.000
_cell.length_c   1.000
_cell.angle_alpha   90.00
_cell.angle_beta   90.00
_cell.angle_gamma   90.00
#
_symmetry.space_group_name_H-M   'P 1'
#
loop_
_entity.id
_entity.type
_entity.pdbx_description
1 polymer ?
#
loop_
_entity_poly.entity_id
_entity_poly.type
_entity_poly.pdbx_seq_one_letter_code
_entity_poly.pdbx_strand_id
1 'polypeptide(L)' 'MKSRDIIKQLKNDGWELRGVKGSHHVFTHPERLGHISVPHPKKDLGKGLVQKLLKQAGLK' A
#
# COMPACT_ATOMS: atom_id res chain seq x y z
N MET A 1 -8.22 -5.07 -8.49
CA MET A 1 -6.86 -5.54 -8.10
C MET A 1 -6.94 -5.94 -6.64
N LYS A 2 -6.32 -7.04 -6.20
CA LYS A 2 -6.49 -7.50 -4.81
C LYS A 2 -5.59 -6.68 -3.88
N SER A 3 -6.02 -6.49 -2.64
CA SER A 3 -5.16 -5.84 -1.62
C SER A 3 -3.81 -6.52 -1.45
N ARG A 4 -3.75 -7.84 -1.63
CA ARG A 4 -2.51 -8.63 -1.59
C ARG A 4 -1.53 -8.25 -2.69
N ASP A 5 -2.01 -7.89 -3.88
CA ASP A 5 -1.14 -7.56 -5.03
C ASP A 5 -0.45 -6.21 -4.81
N ILE A 6 -1.19 -5.22 -4.30
CA ILE A 6 -0.65 -3.91 -3.90
C ILE A 6 0.41 -4.08 -2.80
N ILE A 7 0.11 -4.88 -1.78
CA ILE A 7 1.06 -5.11 -0.67
C ILE A 7 2.35 -5.76 -1.18
N LYS A 8 2.26 -6.70 -2.13
CA LYS A 8 3.44 -7.29 -2.77
C LYS A 8 4.25 -6.25 -3.54
N GLN A 9 3.60 -5.39 -4.33
CA GLN A 9 4.28 -4.33 -5.07
C GLN A 9 4.97 -3.33 -4.14
N LEU A 10 4.29 -2.89 -3.07
CA LEU A 10 4.86 -2.02 -2.05
C LEU A 10 6.11 -2.64 -1.42
N LYS A 11 6.03 -3.91 -0.97
CA LYS A 11 7.18 -4.61 -0.39
C LYS A 11 8.34 -4.76 -1.37
N ASN A 12 8.07 -5.05 -2.64
CA ASN A 12 9.10 -5.16 -3.67
C ASN A 12 9.79 -3.82 -3.97
N ASP A 13 9.07 -2.70 -3.80
CA ASP A 13 9.59 -1.34 -3.94
C ASP A 13 10.32 -0.85 -2.67
N GLY A 14 10.45 -1.69 -1.63
CA GLY A 14 11.14 -1.33 -0.39
C GLY A 14 10.26 -0.71 0.69
N TRP A 15 8.93 -0.74 0.53
CA TRP A 15 8.02 -0.33 1.60
C TRP A 15 7.89 -1.42 2.67
N GLU A 16 8.05 -1.00 3.91
CA GLU A 16 8.01 -1.84 5.08
C GLU A 16 6.70 -1.64 5.86
N LEU A 17 6.15 -2.72 6.41
CA LEU A 17 4.94 -2.64 7.21
C LEU A 17 5.29 -2.07 8.59
N ARG A 18 4.87 -0.82 8.85
CA ARG A 18 5.08 -0.16 10.15
C ARG A 18 4.11 -0.65 11.21
N GLY A 19 2.86 -0.91 10.83
CA GLY A 19 1.84 -1.32 11.78
C GLY A 19 0.49 -1.58 11.13
N VAL A 20 -0.36 -2.29 11.87
CA VAL A 20 -1.71 -2.63 11.42
C VAL A 20 -2.70 -2.15 12.46
N LYS A 21 -3.70 -1.37 12.03
CA LYS A 21 -4.81 -0.94 12.85
C LYS A 21 -6.11 -1.44 12.24
N GLY A 22 -6.64 -2.53 12.79
CA GLY A 22 -7.81 -3.21 12.26
C GLY A 22 -7.59 -3.66 10.81
N SER A 23 -8.44 -3.20 9.89
CA SER A 23 -8.31 -3.51 8.47
C SER A 23 -7.36 -2.57 7.71
N HIS A 24 -6.61 -1.69 8.37
CA HIS A 24 -5.70 -0.76 7.73
C HIS A 24 -4.24 -1.13 8.02
N HIS A 25 -3.48 -1.44 6.97
CA HIS A 25 -2.06 -1.76 7.04
C HIS A 25 -1.26 -0.54 6.61
N VAL A 26 -0.43 -0.01 7.52
CA VAL A 26 0.37 1.19 7.28
C VAL A 26 1.78 0.79 6.88
N PHE A 27 2.19 1.24 5.70
CA PHE A 27 3.53 1.03 5.15
C PHE A 27 4.35 2.32 5.21
N THR A 28 5.65 2.21 5.45
CA THR A 28 6.61 3.30 5.41
C THR A 28 7.81 2.92 4.56
N HIS A 29 8.47 3.89 3.95
CA HIS A 29 9.67 3.67 3.16
C HIS A 29 10.86 4.35 3.85
N PRO A 30 12.04 3.71 3.93
CA PRO A 30 13.21 4.31 4.57
C PRO A 30 13.71 5.58 3.85
N GLU A 31 13.67 5.58 2.51
CA GLU A 31 14.16 6.70 1.69
C GLU A 31 13.08 7.73 1.30
N ARG A 32 11.79 7.38 1.39
CA ARG A 32 10.70 8.25 0.92
C ARG A 32 9.90 8.74 2.12
N LEU A 33 9.81 10.06 2.25
CA LEU A 33 9.04 10.71 3.32
C LEU A 33 7.54 10.44 3.10
N GLY A 34 6.94 9.65 3.99
CA GLY A 34 5.50 9.40 3.99
C GLY A 34 5.12 8.04 4.55
N HIS A 35 3.82 7.79 4.60
CA HIS A 35 3.26 6.48 4.90
C HIS A 35 2.07 6.19 3.99
N ILE A 36 1.83 4.92 3.70
CA ILE A 36 0.73 4.46 2.85
C ILE A 36 -0.17 3.54 3.66
N SER A 37 -1.45 3.90 3.79
CA SER A 37 -2.45 3.05 4.44
C SER A 37 -3.19 2.22 3.40
N VAL A 38 -2.97 0.91 3.40
CA VAL A 38 -3.69 -0.04 2.53
C VAL A 38 -4.79 -0.74 3.32
N PRO A 39 -6.06 -0.68 2.88
CA PRO A 39 -7.12 -1.46 3.50
C PRO A 39 -6.98 -2.95 3.11
N HIS A 40 -6.70 -3.79 4.10
CA HIS A 40 -6.58 -5.23 3.99
C HIS A 40 -7.21 -5.91 5.24
N PRO A 41 -8.04 -6.96 5.07
CA PRO A 41 -8.27 -7.72 3.83
C PRO A 41 -9.40 -7.16 2.96
N LYS A 42 -9.10 -6.84 1.69
CA LYS A 42 -10.09 -6.57 0.63
C LYS A 42 -9.82 -7.41 -0.60
N LYS A 43 -10.86 -8.11 -1.08
CA LYS A 43 -10.79 -8.95 -2.28
C LYS A 43 -10.68 -8.10 -3.55
N ASP A 44 -11.35 -6.96 -3.59
CA ASP A 44 -11.21 -5.98 -4.68
C ASP A 44 -10.98 -4.57 -4.13
N LEU A 45 -9.92 -3.94 -4.59
CA LEU A 45 -9.67 -2.53 -4.40
C LEU A 45 -10.12 -1.81 -5.67
N GLY A 46 -11.00 -0.82 -5.50
CA GLY A 46 -11.48 0.01 -6.60
C GLY A 46 -10.30 0.64 -7.36
N LYS A 47 -10.41 0.71 -8.69
CA LYS A 47 -9.34 1.19 -9.59
C LYS A 47 -8.79 2.57 -9.17
N GLY A 48 -9.66 3.48 -8.74
CA GLY A 48 -9.24 4.81 -8.27
C GLY A 48 -8.40 4.77 -6.98
N LEU A 49 -8.70 3.86 -6.06
CA LEU A 49 -7.90 3.67 -4.85
C LEU A 49 -6.54 3.07 -5.19
N VAL A 50 -6.52 2.07 -6.06
CA VAL A 50 -5.28 1.45 -6.56
C VAL A 50 -4.37 2.49 -7.20
N GLN A 51 -4.90 3.31 -8.12
CA GLN A 51 -4.11 4.36 -8.77
C GLN A 51 -3.60 5.40 -7.77
N LYS A 52 -4.42 5.82 -6.80
CA LYS A 52 -3.98 6.75 -5.75
C LYS A 52 -2.84 6.15 -4.93
N LEU A 53 -2.94 4.89 -4.52
CA LEU A 53 -1.91 4.20 -3.75
C LEU A 53 -0.61 4.04 -4.56
N LEU A 54 -0.70 3.66 -5.84
CA LEU A 54 0.48 3.53 -6.71
C LEU A 54 1.16 4.87 -6.96
N LYS A 55 0.39 5.94 -7.16
CA LYS A 55 0.91 7.30 -7.32
C LYS A 55 1.59 7.80 -6.06
N GLN A 56 0.97 7.55 -4.89
CA GLN A 56 1.57 7.88 -3.60
C GLN A 56 2.81 7.04 -3.31
N ALA A 57 2.84 5.80 -3.80
CA ALA A 57 3.99 4.92 -3.76
C ALA A 57 5.04 5.27 -4.81
N GLY A 58 4.89 6.28 -5.67
CA GLY A 58 5.87 6.60 -6.71
C GLY A 58 6.05 5.50 -7.78
N LEU A 59 5.13 4.53 -7.84
CA LEU A 59 5.18 3.39 -8.76
C LEU A 59 4.49 3.68 -10.10
N LYS A 60 3.70 4.76 -10.20
CA LYS A 60 3.01 5.17 -11.43
C LYS A 60 2.59 6.64 -11.45
#